data_AF-A0A2H9MDX8-F1
#
_entry.id   AF-A0A2H9MDX8-F1
#
_cell.length_a   1.000
_cell.length_b   1.000
_cell.length_c   1.000
_cell.angle_alpha   90.00
_cell.angle_beta   90.00
_cell.angle_gamma   90.00
#
_symmetry.space_group_name_H-M   'P 1'
#
loop_
_entity.id
_entity.type
_entity.pdbx_description
1 polymer ?
#
loop_
_entity_poly.entity_id
_entity_poly.type
_entity_poly.pdbx_seq_one_letter_code
_entity_poly.pdbx_strand_id
1 'polypeptide(L)'
;MDETIDFLKQKFSEYYKNNELIYPDRFGRREFGFMFFDREGMTRHIGFNTRNEIKSFLVKNAPMHVYYSSAYYEKPDAPTMAQKKWLGADLIFDL
;
A
#
# COMPACT_ATOMS: atom_id res chain seq x y z
N MET A 1 14.89 -11.11 -17.53
CA MET A 1 14.51 -10.40 -16.29
C MET A 1 15.81 -10.18 -15.54
N ASP A 2 16.03 -9.01 -14.94
CA ASP A 2 17.29 -8.69 -14.27
C ASP A 2 17.44 -9.53 -12.98
N GLU A 3 18.48 -10.36 -12.90
CA GLU A 3 18.73 -11.26 -11.75
C GLU A 3 18.76 -10.50 -10.41
N THR A 4 19.23 -9.24 -10.44
CA THR A 4 19.27 -8.37 -9.27
C THR A 4 17.86 -8.02 -8.80
N ILE A 5 16.96 -7.70 -9.73
CA ILE A 5 15.56 -7.35 -9.43
C ILE A 5 14.83 -8.56 -8.85
N ASP A 6 15.04 -9.75 -9.42
CA ASP A 6 14.40 -10.98 -8.93
C ASP A 6 14.88 -11.34 -7.52
N PHE A 7 16.18 -11.21 -7.25
CA PHE A 7 16.74 -11.36 -5.91
C PHE A 7 16.11 -10.37 -4.91
N LEU A 8 15.98 -9.10 -5.27
CA LEU A 8 15.36 -8.08 -4.42
C LEU A 8 13.88 -8.39 -4.15
N LYS A 9 13.11 -8.76 -5.18
CA LYS A 9 11.70 -9.14 -5.03
C LYS A 9 11.55 -10.34 -4.10
N GLN A 10 12.43 -11.34 -4.20
CA GLN A 10 12.45 -12.47 -3.27
C GLN A 10 12.70 -11.99 -1.82
N LYS A 11 13.71 -11.15 -1.59
CA LYS A 11 14.04 -10.66 -0.24
C LYS A 11 12.92 -9.80 0.37
N PHE A 12 12.28 -8.96 -0.43
CA PHE A 12 11.14 -8.15 0.02
C PHE A 12 9.92 -9.04 0.33
N SER A 13 9.63 -10.03 -0.52
CA SER A 13 8.56 -11.01 -0.26
C SER A 13 8.79 -11.79 1.04
N GLU A 14 10.01 -12.29 1.25
CA GLU A 14 10.43 -12.96 2.50
C GLU A 14 10.25 -12.04 3.72
N TYR A 15 10.65 -10.78 3.61
CA TYR A 15 10.47 -9.78 4.67
C TYR A 15 8.99 -9.58 5.01
N TYR A 16 8.14 -9.30 4.02
CA TYR A 16 6.70 -9.10 4.24
C TYR A 16 6.01 -10.35 4.80
N LYS A 17 6.52 -11.55 4.49
CA LYS A 17 5.97 -12.81 4.99
C LYS A 17 6.28 -13.01 6.46
N ASN A 18 7.55 -12.85 6.82
CA ASN A 18 8.08 -13.25 8.13
C ASN A 18 7.95 -12.19 9.21
N ASN A 19 7.71 -10.93 8.85
CA ASN A 19 7.58 -9.84 9.82
C ASN A 19 6.12 -9.46 10.07
N GLU A 20 5.86 -8.90 11.24
CA GLU A 20 4.60 -8.23 11.54
C GLU A 20 4.58 -6.85 10.90
N LEU A 21 3.45 -6.50 10.29
CA LEU A 21 3.26 -5.20 9.67
C LEU A 21 2.62 -4.26 10.69
N ILE A 22 3.14 -3.05 10.75
CA ILE A 22 2.48 -1.96 11.49
C ILE A 22 1.41 -1.39 10.57
N TYR A 23 0.17 -1.38 11.04
CA TYR A 23 -0.97 -0.86 10.29
C TYR A 23 -1.34 0.52 10.80
N PRO A 24 -1.67 1.47 9.91
CA PRO A 24 -2.13 2.78 10.34
C PRO A 24 -3.50 2.68 11.00
N ASP A 25 -3.79 3.65 11.87
CA ASP A 25 -5.12 3.83 12.43
C ASP A 25 -6.15 4.00 11.32
N ARG A 26 -7.35 3.48 11.58
CA ARG A 26 -8.48 3.48 10.62
C ARG A 26 -8.08 2.90 9.26
N PHE A 27 -7.23 1.87 9.27
CA PHE A 27 -6.71 1.15 8.10
C PHE A 27 -7.70 1.00 6.95
N GLY A 28 -8.91 0.50 7.22
CA GLY A 28 -9.93 0.24 6.19
C GLY A 28 -10.53 1.50 5.55
N ARG A 29 -10.17 2.70 6.03
CA ARG A 29 -10.59 4.00 5.47
C ARG A 29 -9.47 4.69 4.68
N ARG A 30 -8.33 4.03 4.48
CA ARG A 30 -7.18 4.63 3.79
C ARG A 30 -7.00 4.05 2.40
N GLU A 31 -6.61 4.91 1.48
CA GLU A 31 -6.10 4.51 0.16
C GLU A 31 -4.64 4.09 0.31
N PHE A 32 -4.24 3.02 -0.35
CA PHE A 32 -2.87 2.56 -0.46
C PHE A 32 -2.28 2.83 -1.85
N GLY A 33 -0.99 3.17 -1.85
CA GLY A 33 -0.19 3.40 -3.03
C GLY A 33 1.05 2.52 -3.02
N PHE A 34 1.42 1.97 -4.18
CA PHE A 34 2.55 1.04 -4.31
C PHE A 34 3.42 1.39 -5.50
N MET A 35 4.74 1.28 -5.32
CA MET A 35 5.69 1.25 -6.43
C MET A 35 6.37 -0.11 -6.46
N PHE A 36 6.69 -0.60 -7.65
CA PHE A 36 7.24 -1.93 -7.87
C PHE A 36 8.56 -1.84 -8.64
N PHE A 37 9.41 -2.86 -8.48
CA PHE A 37 10.70 -2.91 -9.16
C PHE A 37 10.58 -3.09 -10.68
N ASP A 38 9.51 -3.71 -11.16
CA ASP A 38 9.35 -4.21 -12.51
C ASP A 38 8.41 -3.37 -13.40
N ARG A 39 7.95 -2.22 -12.90
CA ARG A 39 7.07 -1.30 -13.64
C ARG A 39 7.22 0.12 -13.13
N GLU A 40 7.08 1.06 -14.05
CA GLU A 40 7.14 2.48 -13.73
C GLU A 40 5.83 3.00 -13.11
N GLY A 41 5.96 4.05 -12.32
CA GLY A 41 4.84 4.77 -11.71
C GLY A 41 4.31 4.14 -10.42
N MET A 42 3.25 4.75 -9.90
CA MET A 42 2.58 4.34 -8.67
C MET A 42 1.24 3.69 -8.99
N THR A 43 1.01 2.49 -8.48
CA THR A 43 -0.32 1.86 -8.45
C THR A 43 -1.11 2.42 -7.27
N ARG A 44 -2.29 2.98 -7.54
CA ARG A 44 -3.13 3.70 -6.57
C ARG A 44 -4.58 3.21 -6.61
N HIS A 45 -5.46 3.84 -5.82
CA HIS A 45 -6.88 3.47 -5.71
C HIS A 45 -7.09 2.04 -5.20
N ILE A 46 -6.27 1.64 -4.23
CA ILE A 46 -6.39 0.34 -3.57
C ILE A 46 -6.81 0.58 -2.13
N GLY A 47 -7.85 -0.12 -1.70
CA GLY A 47 -8.26 -0.23 -0.31
C GLY A 47 -8.21 -1.69 0.13
N PHE A 48 -8.06 -1.91 1.43
CA PHE A 48 -8.08 -3.25 2.01
C PHE A 48 -9.04 -3.27 3.19
N ASN A 49 -9.82 -4.34 3.30
CA ASN A 49 -10.77 -4.50 4.39
C ASN A 49 -10.14 -5.24 5.58
N THR A 50 -9.14 -6.08 5.31
CA THR A 50 -8.49 -6.90 6.33
C THR A 50 -6.97 -6.83 6.29
N ARG A 51 -6.34 -7.03 7.45
CA ARG A 51 -4.86 -7.10 7.58
C ARG A 51 -4.26 -8.24 6.77
N ASN A 52 -5.00 -9.34 6.61
CA ASN A 52 -4.56 -10.50 5.82
C ASN A 52 -4.53 -10.20 4.32
N GLU A 53 -5.48 -9.43 3.80
CA GLU A 53 -5.51 -9.05 2.37
C GLU A 53 -4.25 -8.28 1.99
N ILE A 54 -3.92 -7.22 2.73
CA ILE A 54 -2.72 -6.43 2.46
C ILE A 54 -1.45 -7.25 2.68
N LYS A 55 -1.38 -8.08 3.73
CA LYS A 55 -0.19 -8.93 3.96
C LYS A 55 0.01 -9.89 2.79
N SER A 56 -1.06 -10.53 2.32
CA SER A 56 -1.02 -11.43 1.15
C SER A 56 -0.63 -10.68 -0.13
N PHE A 57 -1.14 -9.46 -0.31
CA PHE A 57 -0.78 -8.60 -1.43
C PHE A 57 0.71 -8.23 -1.42
N LEU A 58 1.26 -7.82 -0.27
CA LEU A 58 2.67 -7.45 -0.14
C LEU A 58 3.60 -8.63 -0.38
N VAL A 59 3.28 -9.80 0.18
CA VAL A 59 4.05 -11.04 -0.04
C VAL A 59 4.04 -11.43 -1.52
N LYS A 60 2.86 -11.40 -2.17
CA LYS A 60 2.70 -11.80 -3.56
C LYS A 60 3.40 -10.85 -4.54
N ASN A 61 3.30 -9.55 -4.32
CA ASN A 61 3.73 -8.56 -5.31
C ASN A 61 5.07 -7.90 -4.99
N ALA A 62 5.59 -8.05 -3.76
CA ALA A 62 6.88 -7.53 -3.31
C ALA A 62 7.16 -6.07 -3.75
N PRO A 63 6.29 -5.10 -3.41
CA PRO A 63 6.51 -3.70 -3.77
C PRO A 63 7.76 -3.14 -3.09
N MET A 64 8.47 -2.27 -3.82
CA MET A 64 9.66 -1.55 -3.33
C MET A 64 9.29 -0.40 -2.39
N HIS A 65 8.12 0.22 -2.62
CA HIS A 65 7.58 1.28 -1.77
C HIS A 65 6.10 1.04 -1.49
N VAL A 66 5.70 1.28 -0.24
CA VAL A 66 4.34 1.14 0.25
C VAL A 66 3.95 2.43 0.94
N TYR A 67 2.86 3.04 0.50
CA TYR A 67 2.32 4.28 1.04
C TYR A 67 0.86 4.08 1.43
N TYR A 68 0.38 4.91 2.35
CA TYR A 68 -1.05 5.07 2.60
C TYR A 68 -1.40 6.57 2.66
N SER A 69 -2.65 6.90 2.34
CA SER A 69 -3.13 8.28 2.38
C SER A 69 -3.20 8.81 3.81
N SER A 70 -2.77 10.06 4.02
CA SER A 70 -3.07 10.82 5.25
C SER A 70 -4.58 11.04 5.42
N ALA A 71 -5.29 11.14 4.30
CA ALA A 71 -6.73 11.27 4.26
C ALA A 71 -7.47 9.95 4.55
N TYR A 72 -8.67 10.11 5.09
CA TYR A 72 -9.66 9.05 5.32
C TYR A 72 -10.81 9.18 4.34
N TYR A 73 -11.30 8.05 3.85
CA TYR A 73 -12.37 7.95 2.87
C TYR A 73 -13.42 6.93 3.31
N GLU A 74 -14.66 7.11 2.88
CA GLU A 74 -15.69 6.07 3.00
C GLU A 74 -15.43 4.94 1.98
N LYS A 75 -14.93 5.28 0.79
CA LYS A 75 -14.60 4.35 -0.30
C LYS A 75 -13.18 4.59 -0.81
N PRO A 76 -12.14 4.08 -0.12
CA PRO A 76 -10.74 4.41 -0.43
C PRO A 76 -10.27 3.94 -1.82
N ASP A 77 -10.88 2.90 -2.36
CA ASP A 77 -10.61 2.28 -3.67
C ASP A 77 -11.38 2.94 -4.83
N ALA A 78 -12.23 3.94 -4.56
CA ALA A 78 -12.99 4.59 -5.63
C ALA A 78 -12.06 5.34 -6.61
N PRO A 79 -12.38 5.33 -7.92
CA PRO A 79 -11.50 5.89 -8.95
C PRO A 79 -11.48 7.42 -8.97
N THR A 80 -12.53 8.08 -8.46
CA THR A 80 -12.62 9.55 -8.45
C THR A 80 -12.74 10.10 -7.03
N MET A 81 -12.20 11.31 -6.80
CA MET A 81 -12.21 11.96 -5.48
C MET A 81 -13.62 12.18 -4.94
N ALA A 82 -14.57 12.57 -5.79
CA ALA A 82 -15.97 12.75 -5.40
C ALA A 82 -16.58 11.44 -4.88
N GLN A 83 -16.26 10.31 -5.52
CA GLN A 83 -16.78 9.00 -5.12
C GLN A 83 -16.10 8.43 -3.88
N LYS A 84 -14.86 8.84 -3.58
CA LYS A 84 -14.15 8.40 -2.37
C LYS A 84 -14.85 8.84 -1.09
N LYS A 85 -15.56 9.98 -1.12
CA LYS A 85 -16.23 10.62 0.02
C LYS A 85 -15.25 10.84 1.18
N TRP A 86 -14.52 11.95 1.10
CA TRP A 86 -13.53 12.34 2.10
C TRP A 86 -14.15 12.54 3.49
N LEU A 87 -13.47 12.06 4.52
CA LEU A 87 -13.93 12.08 5.92
C LEU A 87 -13.05 12.92 6.86
N GLY A 88 -11.83 13.22 6.45
CA GLY A 88 -10.81 13.84 7.30
C GLY A 88 -9.40 13.53 6.80
N ALA A 89 -8.39 14.09 7.46
CA ALA A 89 -7.00 13.72 7.24
C ALA A 89 -6.17 13.93 8.50
N ASP A 90 -5.06 13.20 8.60
CA ASP A 90 -4.04 13.45 9.60
C ASP A 90 -3.27 14.74 9.29
N LEU A 91 -2.80 15.41 10.34
CA LEU A 91 -1.81 16.47 10.23
C LEU A 91 -0.41 15.85 10.25
N ILE A 92 0.35 16.03 9.18
CA ILE A 92 1.66 15.41 8.99
C ILE A 92 2.71 16.50 8.82
N PHE A 93 3.89 16.28 9.40
CA PHE A 93 5.08 17.08 9.22
C PHE A 93 6.20 16.16 8.72
N ASP A 94 6.98 16.65 7.77
CA ASP A 94 8.20 16.02 7.24
C ASP A 94 9.32 17.06 7.34
N LEU A 95 10.49 16.67 7.84
CA LEU A 95 11.57 17.57 8.26
C LEU A 95 12.80 17.45 7.35
#